data_AF-A0A5Z5KTZ6-F1
#
_entry.id   AF-A0A5Z5KTZ6-F1
#
_cell.length_a   1.000
_cell.length_b   1.000
_cell.length_c   1.000
_cell.angle_alpha   90.00
_cell.angle_beta   90.00
_cell.angle_gamma   90.00
#
_symmetry.space_group_name_H-M   'P 1'
#
loop_
_entity.id
_entity.type
_entity.pdbx_description
1 polymer ?
#
loop_
_entity_poly.entity_id
_entity_poly.type
_entity_poly.pdbx_seq_one_letter_code
_entity_poly.pdbx_strand_id
1 'polypeptide(L)'
;SGGTLVASNVEALGTGDVTNNATLELNTGGDFINNIGGTGRVEKSGDDTLTLSGSNTYTGGTLINGGTLVASNVEALGTGDVTDNATLALNTGGTFDNAISGSGQVVKSGDETLTLSGTNSYTGGTTISG
;
A
#
# COMPACT_ATOMS: atom_id res chain seq x y z
N SER A 1 10.22 -18.03 5.70
CA SER A 1 9.53 -18.65 4.54
C SER A 1 9.64 -17.71 3.35
N GLY A 2 10.05 -18.19 2.17
CA GLY A 2 10.28 -17.35 0.97
C GLY A 2 9.28 -17.61 -0.17
N GLY A 3 8.05 -18.04 0.15
CA GLY A 3 7.01 -18.29 -0.85
C GLY A 3 6.17 -17.04 -1.14
N THR A 4 5.56 -17.02 -2.32
CA THR A 4 4.61 -15.96 -2.73
C THR A 4 3.22 -16.56 -2.88
N LEU A 5 2.22 -15.92 -2.28
CA LEU A 5 0.81 -16.12 -2.60
C LEU A 5 0.36 -15.00 -3.52
N VAL A 6 -0.27 -15.32 -4.65
CA VAL A 6 -0.80 -14.34 -5.61
C VAL A 6 -2.32 -14.30 -5.53
N ALA A 7 -2.88 -13.14 -5.23
CA ALA A 7 -4.31 -12.86 -5.31
C ALA A 7 -4.61 -12.09 -6.61
N SER A 8 -5.38 -12.69 -7.51
CA SER A 8 -5.75 -12.15 -8.82
C SER A 8 -7.12 -11.47 -8.87
N ASN A 9 -7.81 -11.41 -7.74
CA ASN A 9 -9.02 -10.63 -7.48
C ASN A 9 -9.11 -10.33 -5.98
N VAL A 10 -9.90 -9.33 -5.59
CA VAL A 10 -10.00 -8.89 -4.18
C VAL A 10 -10.73 -9.90 -3.30
N GLU A 11 -11.60 -10.74 -3.87
CA GLU A 11 -12.34 -11.77 -3.13
C GLU A 11 -11.54 -13.07 -2.92
N ALA A 12 -10.36 -13.21 -3.54
CA ALA A 12 -9.59 -14.46 -3.58
C ALA A 12 -9.18 -14.97 -2.19
N LEU A 13 -9.10 -14.08 -1.20
CA LEU A 13 -8.70 -14.40 0.18
C LEU A 13 -9.89 -14.46 1.15
N GLY A 14 -11.12 -14.40 0.64
CA GLY A 14 -12.33 -14.30 1.45
C GLY A 14 -12.40 -12.99 2.22
N THR A 15 -13.15 -12.95 3.32
CA THR A 15 -13.40 -11.73 4.11
C THR A 15 -12.70 -11.73 5.47
N GLY A 16 -11.87 -12.73 5.76
CA GLY A 16 -11.18 -12.88 7.04
C GLY A 16 -9.82 -12.16 7.06
N ASP A 17 -9.28 -11.98 8.27
CA ASP A 17 -7.94 -11.42 8.44
C ASP A 17 -6.87 -12.30 7.75
N VAL A 18 -5.87 -11.65 7.16
CA VAL A 18 -4.75 -12.29 6.48
C VAL A 18 -3.52 -12.24 7.37
N THR A 19 -2.99 -13.40 7.77
CA THR A 19 -1.67 -13.49 8.41
C THR A 19 -0.60 -13.72 7.34
N ASN A 20 0.12 -12.66 6.97
CA ASN A 20 1.19 -12.70 5.97
C ASN A 20 2.58 -12.76 6.64
N ASN A 21 3.27 -13.89 6.51
CA ASN A 21 4.66 -14.07 6.97
C ASN A 21 5.63 -14.39 5.82
N ALA A 22 5.26 -14.03 4.58
CA ALA A 22 6.06 -14.22 3.38
C ALA A 22 5.78 -13.08 2.38
N THR A 23 5.56 -13.38 1.09
CA THR A 23 5.10 -12.37 0.12
C THR A 23 3.63 -12.61 -0.22
N LEU A 24 2.82 -11.57 -0.06
CA LEU A 24 1.46 -11.50 -0.61
C LEU A 24 1.47 -10.56 -1.81
N GLU A 25 1.31 -11.11 -3.01
CA GLU A 25 1.19 -10.35 -4.24
C GLU A 25 -0.30 -10.11 -4.56
N LEU A 26 -0.68 -8.84 -4.64
CA LEU A 26 -2.00 -8.37 -5.04
C LEU A 26 -1.92 -7.92 -6.51
N ASN A 27 -2.23 -8.85 -7.41
CA ASN A 27 -2.28 -8.62 -8.85
C ASN A 27 -3.75 -8.43 -9.29
N THR A 28 -4.36 -7.37 -8.80
CA THR A 28 -5.77 -7.03 -9.02
C THR A 28 -6.00 -5.52 -8.88
N GLY A 29 -7.15 -5.05 -9.38
CA GLY A 29 -7.77 -3.79 -8.97
C GLY A 29 -8.97 -4.00 -8.05
N GLY A 30 -9.59 -2.90 -7.61
CA GLY A 30 -10.77 -2.91 -6.74
C GLY A 30 -10.47 -2.55 -5.28
N ASP A 31 -11.38 -2.87 -4.37
CA ASP A 31 -11.24 -2.55 -2.94
C ASP A 31 -10.89 -3.82 -2.14
N PHE A 32 -9.71 -3.83 -1.53
CA PHE A 32 -9.25 -4.90 -0.66
C PHE A 32 -9.40 -4.47 0.80
N ILE A 33 -10.43 -5.03 1.45
CA ILE A 33 -10.91 -4.57 2.77
C ILE A 33 -10.34 -5.36 3.95
N ASN A 34 -9.70 -6.51 3.70
CA ASN A 34 -9.24 -7.39 4.78
C ASN A 34 -8.08 -6.73 5.54
N ASN A 35 -7.99 -6.99 6.84
CA ASN A 35 -6.81 -6.64 7.61
C ASN A 35 -5.69 -7.64 7.32
N ILE A 36 -4.48 -7.14 7.16
CA ILE A 36 -3.27 -7.89 6.90
C ILE A 36 -2.31 -7.64 8.07
N GLY A 37 -1.88 -8.72 8.73
CA GLY A 37 -0.86 -8.69 9.77
C GLY A 37 0.32 -9.60 9.45
N GLY A 38 1.31 -9.63 10.35
CA GLY A 38 2.49 -10.50 10.26
C GLY A 38 3.75 -9.78 9.77
N THR A 39 4.80 -10.56 9.48
CA THR A 39 6.12 -10.02 9.14
C THR A 39 6.42 -9.99 7.64
N GLY A 40 5.46 -10.43 6.83
CA GLY A 40 5.58 -10.50 5.38
C GLY A 40 5.43 -9.15 4.68
N ARG A 41 5.82 -9.14 3.41
CA ARG A 41 5.68 -8.01 2.49
C ARG A 41 4.38 -8.12 1.69
N VAL A 42 3.74 -6.98 1.45
CA VAL A 42 2.67 -6.85 0.45
C VAL A 42 3.28 -6.29 -0.85
N GLU A 43 2.94 -6.88 -1.99
CA GLU A 43 3.39 -6.44 -3.31
C GLU A 43 2.18 -6.14 -4.20
N LYS A 44 2.11 -4.94 -4.78
CA LYS A 44 1.11 -4.55 -5.77
C LYS A 44 1.76 -4.56 -7.15
N SER A 45 1.35 -5.51 -7.99
CA SER A 45 1.95 -5.73 -9.33
C SER A 45 1.00 -5.53 -10.51
N GLY A 46 -0.32 -5.56 -10.31
CA GLY A 46 -1.30 -5.37 -11.39
C GLY A 46 -1.33 -3.93 -11.93
N ASP A 47 -1.79 -3.72 -13.16
CA ASP A 47 -1.84 -2.38 -13.79
C ASP A 47 -3.00 -1.51 -13.28
N ASP A 48 -4.03 -2.13 -12.71
CA ASP A 48 -5.24 -1.45 -12.24
C ASP A 48 -5.03 -0.69 -10.91
N THR A 49 -6.01 0.14 -10.57
CA THR A 49 -6.10 0.77 -9.25
C THR A 49 -6.61 -0.23 -8.20
N LEU A 50 -5.84 -0.40 -7.13
CA LEU A 50 -6.22 -1.16 -5.93
C LEU A 50 -6.32 -0.22 -4.74
N THR A 51 -7.43 -0.25 -4.02
CA THR A 51 -7.60 0.42 -2.74
C THR A 51 -7.32 -0.57 -1.61
N LEU A 52 -6.38 -0.25 -0.72
CA LEU A 52 -6.25 -0.90 0.58
C LEU A 52 -6.96 -0.03 1.62
N SER A 53 -7.94 -0.63 2.30
CA SER A 53 -8.75 0.07 3.33
C SER A 53 -8.75 -0.62 4.69
N GLY A 54 -8.17 -1.82 4.80
CA GLY A 54 -8.00 -2.52 6.07
C GLY A 54 -7.10 -1.75 7.06
N SER A 55 -7.28 -2.01 8.36
CA SER A 55 -6.36 -1.50 9.38
C SER A 55 -5.19 -2.50 9.49
N ASN A 56 -4.17 -2.26 8.68
CA ASN A 56 -3.09 -3.21 8.46
C ASN A 56 -1.99 -3.06 9.53
N THR A 57 -1.38 -4.18 9.91
CA THR A 57 -0.33 -4.25 10.95
C THR A 57 0.92 -4.98 10.48
N TYR A 58 1.00 -5.35 9.19
CA TYR A 58 2.16 -6.03 8.67
C TYR A 58 3.41 -5.13 8.70
N THR A 59 4.55 -5.75 8.96
CA THR A 59 5.82 -5.02 9.20
C THR A 59 6.84 -5.20 8.07
N GLY A 60 6.61 -6.11 7.12
CA GLY A 60 7.56 -6.42 6.04
C GLY A 60 7.59 -5.40 4.90
N GLY A 61 6.78 -4.33 4.99
CA GLY A 61 6.71 -3.24 4.03
C GLY A 61 5.79 -3.51 2.83
N THR A 62 5.69 -2.50 1.97
CA THR A 62 4.87 -2.51 0.77
C THR A 62 5.73 -2.22 -0.45
N LEU A 63 5.65 -3.06 -1.48
CA LEU A 63 6.27 -2.83 -2.79
C LEU A 63 5.18 -2.53 -3.82
N ILE A 64 5.28 -1.40 -4.53
CA ILE A 64 4.36 -1.02 -5.60
C ILE A 64 5.14 -1.07 -6.92
N ASN A 65 4.92 -2.12 -7.70
CA ASN A 65 5.60 -2.35 -8.98
C ASN A 65 4.72 -2.03 -10.20
N GLY A 66 3.40 -1.86 -10.02
CA GLY A 66 2.48 -1.59 -11.12
C GLY A 66 1.19 -0.89 -10.68
N GLY A 67 0.60 -0.17 -11.63
CA GLY A 67 -0.67 0.53 -11.46
C GLY A 67 -0.67 1.58 -10.36
N THR A 68 -1.84 1.75 -9.72
CA THR A 68 -2.03 2.65 -8.59
C THR A 68 -2.39 1.86 -7.34
N LEU A 69 -1.69 2.13 -6.23
CA LEU A 69 -2.12 1.70 -4.91
C LEU A 69 -2.70 2.90 -4.15
N VAL A 70 -3.97 2.81 -3.78
CA VAL A 70 -4.65 3.81 -2.95
C VAL A 70 -4.65 3.34 -1.49
N ALA A 71 -4.09 4.15 -0.60
CA ALA A 71 -4.24 4.00 0.85
C ALA A 71 -5.38 4.90 1.32
N SER A 72 -6.46 4.31 1.85
CA SER A 72 -7.64 5.07 2.28
C SER A 72 -7.59 5.54 3.75
N ASN A 73 -6.56 5.14 4.48
CA ASN A 73 -6.24 5.58 5.85
C ASN A 73 -4.72 5.43 6.08
N VAL A 74 -4.19 6.00 7.16
CA VAL A 74 -2.73 5.98 7.41
C VAL A 74 -2.23 4.59 7.84
N GLU A 75 -3.09 3.75 8.40
CA GLU A 75 -2.77 2.37 8.77
C GLU A 75 -2.87 1.39 7.59
N ALA A 76 -3.35 1.83 6.42
CA ALA A 76 -3.66 0.96 5.29
C ALA A 76 -2.44 0.24 4.72
N LEU A 77 -1.22 0.74 4.96
CA LEU A 77 0.02 0.13 4.44
C LEU A 77 0.88 -0.53 5.53
N GLY A 78 0.30 -0.79 6.71
CA GLY A 78 1.02 -1.36 7.84
C GLY A 78 2.08 -0.40 8.38
N THR A 79 3.11 -0.94 9.04
CA THR A 79 4.18 -0.15 9.68
C THR A 79 5.54 -0.27 9.00
N GLY A 80 5.66 -1.12 7.97
CA GLY A 80 6.88 -1.25 7.19
C GLY A 80 6.96 -0.21 6.07
N ASP A 81 8.18 0.10 5.64
CA ASP A 81 8.42 1.11 4.60
C ASP A 81 7.78 0.78 3.25
N VAL A 82 7.59 1.82 2.43
CA VAL A 82 7.04 1.72 1.08
C VAL A 82 8.16 1.92 0.05
N THR A 83 8.28 0.95 -0.86
CA THR A 83 9.03 1.11 -2.10
C THR A 83 8.02 1.31 -3.23
N ASP A 84 7.89 2.54 -3.71
CA ASP A 84 7.00 2.92 -4.79
C ASP A 84 7.78 3.08 -6.11
N ASN A 85 7.51 2.19 -7.06
CA ASN A 85 8.03 2.26 -8.43
C ASN A 85 6.93 2.60 -9.45
N ALA A 86 5.70 2.88 -9.00
CA ALA A 86 4.56 3.19 -9.85
C ALA A 86 3.80 4.42 -9.31
N THR A 87 2.60 4.24 -8.74
CA THR A 87 1.85 5.33 -8.13
C THR A 87 1.30 4.92 -6.77
N LEU A 88 1.71 5.66 -5.73
CA LEU A 88 1.10 5.65 -4.40
C LEU A 88 0.14 6.83 -4.26
N ALA A 89 -1.15 6.56 -4.11
CA ALA A 89 -2.16 7.55 -3.81
C ALA A 89 -2.57 7.51 -2.32
N LEU A 90 -2.33 8.59 -1.60
CA LEU A 90 -2.67 8.77 -0.20
C LEU A 90 -3.96 9.59 -0.11
N ASN A 91 -5.09 8.91 0.07
CA ASN A 91 -6.42 9.52 0.13
C ASN A 91 -6.94 9.53 1.57
N THR A 92 -6.21 10.20 2.45
CA THR A 92 -6.47 10.26 3.90
C THR A 92 -5.88 11.53 4.51
N GLY A 93 -6.40 11.97 5.64
CA GLY A 93 -5.71 12.83 6.59
C GLY A 93 -4.82 12.07 7.58
N GLY A 94 -4.11 12.80 8.44
CA GLY A 94 -3.35 12.24 9.57
C GLY A 94 -1.84 12.30 9.37
N THR A 95 -1.12 11.41 10.07
CA THR A 95 0.34 11.26 9.96
C THR A 95 0.65 9.91 9.34
N PHE A 96 1.41 9.92 8.25
CA PHE A 96 1.92 8.73 7.59
C PHE A 96 3.42 8.60 7.90
N ASP A 97 3.74 7.65 8.78
CA ASP A 97 5.07 7.49 9.37
C ASP A 97 6.05 6.68 8.52
N ASN A 98 5.55 5.84 7.61
CA ASN A 98 6.36 4.95 6.79
C ASN A 98 7.27 5.76 5.85
N ALA A 99 8.54 5.37 5.71
CA ALA A 99 9.40 5.99 4.71
C ALA A 99 8.96 5.56 3.31
N ILE A 100 8.89 6.51 2.38
CA ILE A 100 8.60 6.25 0.97
C ILE A 100 9.89 6.39 0.17
N SER A 101 10.21 5.38 -0.64
CA SER A 101 11.38 5.30 -1.51
C SER A 101 10.99 4.86 -2.92
N GLY A 102 11.92 4.91 -3.89
CA GLY A 102 11.70 4.40 -5.25
C GLY A 102 11.55 5.50 -6.32
N SER A 103 11.19 5.10 -7.53
CA SER A 103 11.07 5.99 -8.70
C SER A 103 9.64 6.46 -9.00
N GLY A 104 8.66 5.95 -8.27
CA GLY A 104 7.24 6.20 -8.46
C GLY A 104 6.80 7.61 -8.04
N GLN A 105 5.52 7.88 -8.28
CA GLN A 105 4.85 9.13 -7.95
C GLN A 105 3.97 8.99 -6.71
N VAL A 106 4.08 9.97 -5.81
CA VAL A 106 3.13 10.14 -4.71
C VAL A 106 2.01 11.09 -5.13
N VAL A 107 0.76 10.69 -4.89
CA VAL A 107 -0.43 11.53 -5.09
C VAL A 107 -1.11 11.74 -3.74
N LYS A 108 -1.31 12.99 -3.32
CA LYS A 108 -2.19 13.34 -2.20
C LYS A 108 -3.51 13.85 -2.76
N SER A 109 -4.60 13.16 -2.44
CA SER A 109 -5.96 13.57 -2.75
C SER A 109 -6.81 13.84 -1.50
N GLY A 110 -7.93 14.56 -1.67
CA GLY A 110 -8.90 14.83 -0.61
C GLY A 110 -8.53 16.01 0.28
N ASP A 111 -9.53 16.51 1.00
CA ASP A 111 -9.48 17.80 1.71
C ASP A 111 -8.72 17.77 3.04
N GLU A 112 -8.48 16.58 3.59
CA GLU A 112 -7.83 16.44 4.88
C GLU A 112 -6.32 16.71 4.81
N THR A 113 -5.77 17.25 5.90
CA THR A 113 -4.32 17.46 6.03
C THR A 113 -3.61 16.12 6.28
N LEU A 114 -2.60 15.83 5.45
CA LEU A 114 -1.71 14.70 5.61
C LEU A 114 -0.29 15.18 5.91
N THR A 115 0.34 14.60 6.92
CA THR A 115 1.75 14.79 7.25
C THR A 115 2.53 13.54 6.87
N LEU A 116 3.53 13.67 6.01
CA LEU A 116 4.52 12.61 5.77
C LEU A 116 5.70 12.84 6.74
N SER A 117 5.80 12.01 7.77
CA SER A 117 6.85 12.10 8.82
C SER A 117 8.02 11.14 8.57
N GLY A 118 7.83 10.13 7.71
CA GLY A 118 8.89 9.21 7.30
C GLY A 118 10.07 9.90 6.62
N THR A 119 11.24 9.27 6.65
CA THR A 119 12.44 9.76 5.92
C THR A 119 12.32 9.41 4.44
N ASN A 120 11.59 10.24 3.70
CA ASN A 120 11.27 10.00 2.30
C ASN A 120 12.47 10.21 1.36
N SER A 121 12.67 9.30 0.42
CA SER A 121 13.75 9.30 -0.58
C SER A 121 13.29 8.96 -1.99
N TYR A 122 11.97 8.93 -2.24
CA TYR A 122 11.44 8.73 -3.59
C TYR A 122 11.87 9.87 -4.52
N THR A 123 12.01 9.54 -5.80
CA THR A 123 12.59 10.44 -6.81
C THR A 123 11.58 10.91 -7.86
N GLY A 124 10.41 10.27 -7.94
CA GLY A 124 9.32 10.75 -8.78
C GLY A 124 8.62 11.98 -8.18
N GLY A 125 7.68 12.54 -8.94
CA GLY A 125 6.97 13.75 -8.53
C GLY A 125 5.95 13.52 -7.40
N THR A 126 5.58 14.60 -6.73
CA THR A 126 4.43 14.64 -5.82
C THR A 126 3.32 15.46 -6.47
N THR A 127 2.14 14.86 -6.64
CA THR A 127 0.93 15.57 -7.09
C THR A 127 0.02 15.81 -5.90
N ILE A 128 -0.49 17.03 -5.74
CA ILE A 128 -1.46 17.39 -4.71
C ILE A 128 -2.72 17.90 -5.41
N SER A 129 -3.86 17.26 -5.14
CA SER A 129 -5.17 17.64 -5.67
C SER A 129 -6.20 17.65 -4.55
N GLY A 130 -6.88 18.79 -4.36
CA GLY A 130 -8.05 18.93 -3.49
C GLY A 130 -9.32 18.75 -4.31
#